data_AF-A0A060BL76-F1
#
_entry.id   AF-A0A060BL76-F1
#
_cell.length_a   1.000
_cell.length_b   1.000
_cell.length_c   1.000
_cell.angle_alpha   90.00
_cell.angle_beta   90.00
_cell.angle_gamma   90.00
#
_symmetry.space_group_name_H-M   'P 1'
#
loop_
_entity.id
_entity.type
_entity.pdbx_description
1 polymer ?
#
loop_
_entity_poly.entity_id
_entity_poly.type
_entity_poly.pdbx_seq_one_letter_code
_entity_poly.pdbx_strand_id
1 'polypeptide(L)'
;YTVALKAAVLLKNDQLLPLSKELRSIAVIGPNADNVRNQMGDYSYPAHIETLIELQEQPGQLPQHIPDSSNLTADSVPMVSVLAGIKRVVGPECTVRYAKGCEVLGNSTAGFAEAVAAAQASEVAVVVVGDKAGLTDSS
;
A
#
# COMPACT_ATOMS: atom_id res chain seq x y z
N TYR A 1 8.76 5.77 -14.76
CA TYR A 1 7.92 4.56 -14.82
C TYR A 1 8.57 3.36 -15.53
N THR A 2 9.38 3.54 -16.58
CA THR A 2 9.85 2.41 -17.43
C THR A 2 10.65 1.32 -16.72
N VAL A 3 11.43 1.65 -15.69
CA VAL A 3 12.19 0.65 -14.92
C VAL A 3 11.27 -0.15 -13.99
N ALA A 4 10.37 0.51 -13.26
CA ALA A 4 9.43 -0.16 -12.35
C ALA A 4 8.49 -1.15 -13.09
N LEU A 5 8.07 -0.81 -14.31
CA LEU A 5 7.24 -1.69 -15.14
C LEU A 5 7.95 -2.99 -15.54
N LYS A 6 9.28 -3.00 -15.57
CA LYS A 6 10.09 -4.18 -15.91
C LYS A 6 10.54 -4.98 -14.68
N ALA A 7 10.28 -4.49 -13.48
CA ALA A 7 10.68 -5.12 -12.22
C ALA A 7 9.61 -6.06 -11.65
N ALA A 8 8.38 -6.04 -12.19
CA ALA A 8 7.32 -6.96 -11.78
C ALA A 8 7.53 -8.35 -12.38
N VAL A 9 7.43 -9.39 -11.56
CA VAL A 9 7.55 -10.78 -11.98
C VAL A 9 6.18 -11.47 -11.84
N LEU A 10 5.64 -11.95 -12.96
CA LEU A 10 4.40 -12.73 -12.97
C LEU A 10 4.70 -14.19 -12.64
N LEU A 11 4.35 -14.62 -11.42
CA LEU A 11 4.63 -15.98 -10.95
C LEU A 11 3.64 -17.03 -11.51
N LYS A 12 2.37 -16.65 -11.65
CA LYS A 12 1.31 -17.55 -12.12
C LYS A 12 0.22 -16.75 -12.86
N ASN A 13 -0.31 -17.32 -13.94
CA ASN A 13 -1.47 -16.78 -14.66
C ASN A 13 -2.30 -17.89 -15.29
N ASP A 14 -3.51 -18.12 -14.79
CA ASP A 14 -4.46 -19.10 -15.31
C ASP A 14 -5.35 -18.46 -16.41
N GLN A 15 -4.74 -17.75 -17.37
CA GLN A 15 -5.41 -17.01 -18.46
C GLN A 15 -6.36 -15.88 -18.00
N LEU A 16 -6.25 -15.42 -16.75
CA LEU A 16 -7.04 -14.29 -16.24
C LEU A 16 -6.42 -12.93 -16.62
N LEU A 17 -5.09 -12.84 -16.67
CA LEU A 17 -4.37 -11.62 -17.00
C LEU A 17 -3.96 -11.58 -18.49
N PRO A 18 -3.99 -10.39 -19.14
CA PRO A 18 -4.38 -9.10 -18.59
C PRO A 18 -5.90 -8.99 -18.37
N LEU A 19 -6.31 -8.24 -17.35
CA LEU A 19 -7.72 -8.00 -17.07
C LEU A 19 -8.40 -7.25 -18.22
N SER A 20 -9.68 -7.58 -18.47
CA SER A 20 -10.49 -6.88 -19.48
C SER A 20 -10.69 -5.42 -19.11
N LYS A 21 -10.63 -4.52 -20.10
CA LYS A 21 -10.98 -3.10 -19.93
C LYS A 21 -12.48 -2.86 -19.78
N GLU A 22 -13.29 -3.88 -20.08
CA GLU A 22 -14.76 -3.84 -19.98
C GLU A 22 -15.28 -4.27 -18.60
N LEU A 23 -14.36 -4.54 -17.64
CA LEU A 23 -14.73 -4.82 -16.25
C LEU A 23 -15.61 -3.71 -15.69
N ARG A 24 -16.75 -4.09 -15.12
CA ARG A 24 -17.71 -3.21 -14.46
C ARG A 24 -17.43 -3.07 -12.97
N SER A 25 -16.71 -4.03 -12.38
CA SER A 25 -16.38 -3.98 -10.96
C SER A 25 -15.08 -4.70 -10.61
N ILE A 26 -14.31 -4.09 -9.71
CA ILE A 26 -13.05 -4.64 -9.19
C ILE A 26 -12.94 -4.35 -7.69
N ALA A 27 -12.60 -5.39 -6.92
CA ALA A 27 -12.21 -5.23 -5.53
C ALA A 27 -10.70 -5.06 -5.44
N VAL A 28 -10.23 -4.10 -4.66
CA VAL A 28 -8.83 -3.90 -4.31
C VAL A 28 -8.72 -4.06 -2.79
N ILE A 29 -8.07 -5.13 -2.36
CA ILE A 29 -8.12 -5.60 -0.97
C ILE A 29 -6.70 -5.70 -0.42
N GLY A 30 -6.54 -5.42 0.86
CA GLY A 30 -5.33 -5.76 1.62
C GLY A 30 -4.63 -4.56 2.25
N PRO A 31 -3.76 -4.81 3.26
CA PRO A 31 -3.13 -3.75 4.04
C PRO A 31 -2.26 -2.80 3.22
N ASN A 32 -1.72 -3.29 2.09
CA ASN A 32 -0.79 -2.55 1.24
C ASN A 32 -1.46 -1.94 0.00
N ALA A 33 -2.76 -2.15 -0.20
CA ALA A 33 -3.47 -1.67 -1.39
C ALA A 33 -3.51 -0.15 -1.51
N ASP A 34 -3.62 0.58 -0.39
CA ASP A 34 -3.62 2.05 -0.37
C ASP A 34 -2.56 2.65 0.56
N ASN A 35 -1.50 1.90 0.86
CA ASN A 35 -0.40 2.36 1.70
C ASN A 35 0.87 2.57 0.86
N VAL A 36 1.21 3.83 0.58
CA VAL A 36 2.41 4.19 -0.18
C VAL A 36 3.71 3.95 0.59
N ARG A 37 3.66 4.04 1.93
CA ARG A 37 4.83 3.81 2.78
C ARG A 37 5.27 2.35 2.75
N ASN A 38 4.33 1.42 2.72
CA ASN A 38 4.63 -0.03 2.67
C ASN A 38 5.12 -0.49 1.29
N GLN A 39 5.00 0.35 0.25
CA GLN A 39 5.59 0.08 -1.07
C GLN A 39 7.08 0.46 -1.12
N MET A 40 7.59 1.12 -0.07
CA MET A 40 8.99 1.52 0.02
C MET A 40 9.76 0.50 0.84
N GLY A 41 10.99 0.23 0.40
CA GLY A 41 11.94 -0.57 1.17
C GLY A 41 12.63 0.23 2.27
N ASP A 42 13.38 -0.51 3.08
CA ASP A 42 14.37 0.04 4.00
C ASP A 42 15.35 0.92 3.25
N TYR A 43 15.87 1.94 3.92
CA TYR A 43 16.77 2.96 3.34
C TYR A 43 16.10 3.94 2.37
N SER A 44 14.77 3.99 2.34
CA SER A 44 14.05 5.14 1.80
C SER A 44 13.92 6.26 2.82
N TYR A 45 13.84 7.52 2.34
CA TYR A 45 13.69 8.68 3.21
C TYR A 45 12.50 8.56 4.19
N PRO A 46 11.30 8.12 3.77
CA PRO A 46 10.17 7.94 4.69
C PRO A 46 10.40 6.86 5.76
N ALA A 47 11.05 5.75 5.41
CA ALA A 47 11.40 4.72 6.39
C ALA A 47 12.39 5.23 7.45
N HIS A 48 13.37 6.04 7.03
CA HIS A 48 14.36 6.63 7.94
C HIS A 48 13.74 7.65 8.90
N ILE A 49 12.82 8.49 8.40
CA ILE A 49 12.14 9.50 9.21
C ILE A 49 11.23 8.87 10.26
N GLU A 50 10.51 7.79 9.94
CA GLU A 50 9.72 7.05 10.94
C GLU A 50 10.58 6.56 12.10
N THR A 51 11.78 6.01 11.82
CA THR A 51 12.73 5.62 12.87
C THR A 51 13.19 6.81 13.71
N LEU A 52 13.44 7.97 13.11
CA LEU A 52 13.83 9.17 13.88
C LEU A 52 12.69 9.67 14.79
N ILE A 53 11.44 9.62 14.32
CA ILE A 53 10.26 10.00 15.11
C ILE A 53 10.08 9.04 16.30
N GLU A 54 10.16 7.73 16.08
CA GLU A 54 10.04 6.75 17.17
C GLU A 54 11.16 6.90 18.22
N LEU A 55 12.38 7.19 17.80
CA LEU A 55 13.50 7.49 18.70
C LEU A 55 13.28 8.77 19.53
N GLN A 56 12.52 9.77 19.02
CA GLN A 56 12.15 10.95 19.81
C GLN A 56 11.16 10.62 20.94
N GLU A 57 10.30 9.63 20.72
CA GLU A 57 9.32 9.19 21.71
C GLU A 57 9.96 8.31 22.81
N GLN A 58 11.22 7.90 22.65
CA GLN A 58 11.97 7.17 23.67
C GLN A 58 12.74 8.13 24.62
N PRO A 59 12.44 8.13 25.94
CA PRO A 59 13.10 9.02 26.89
C PRO A 59 14.57 8.63 27.10
N GLY A 60 15.50 9.50 26.68
CA GLY A 60 16.92 9.44 27.08
C GLY A 60 17.96 9.51 25.97
N GLN A 61 17.58 9.47 24.69
CA GLN A 61 18.50 9.62 23.56
C GLN A 61 17.98 10.67 22.58
N LEU A 62 18.55 11.87 22.62
CA LEU A 62 18.17 12.95 21.70
C LEU A 62 19.12 12.99 20.50
N PRO A 63 18.63 12.82 19.26
CA PRO A 63 19.26 13.42 18.09
C PRO A 63 19.09 14.94 18.17
N GLN A 64 20.18 15.70 18.13
CA GLN A 64 20.15 17.16 18.36
C GLN A 64 19.48 17.99 17.25
N HIS A 65 19.05 17.36 16.15
CA HIS A 65 18.36 18.07 15.08
C HIS A 65 17.50 17.12 14.24
N ILE A 66 16.18 17.24 14.33
CA ILE A 66 15.24 16.56 13.44
C ILE A 66 14.53 17.65 12.62
N PRO A 67 14.50 17.54 11.28
CA PRO A 67 13.79 18.50 10.43
C PRO A 67 12.32 18.58 10.84
N ASP A 68 11.74 19.78 10.79
CA ASP A 68 10.35 20.01 11.13
C ASP A 68 9.44 19.05 10.34
N SER A 69 8.71 18.18 11.07
CA SER A 69 7.90 17.12 10.48
C SER A 69 6.80 17.66 9.54
N SER A 70 6.47 18.95 9.69
CA SER A 70 5.52 19.66 8.84
C SER A 70 5.99 19.86 7.38
N ASN A 71 7.30 19.76 7.10
CA ASN A 71 7.87 19.89 5.75
C ASN A 71 8.17 18.53 5.06
N LEU A 72 7.99 17.41 5.76
CA LEU A 72 8.31 16.08 5.22
C LEU A 72 7.43 15.66 4.04
N THR A 73 6.20 16.15 4.00
CA THR A 73 5.24 15.85 2.93
C THR A 73 5.38 16.79 1.73
N ALA A 74 5.89 18.01 1.95
CA ALA A 74 5.93 19.07 0.94
C ALA A 74 6.96 18.80 -0.17
N ASP A 75 8.11 18.19 0.18
CA ASP A 75 9.19 17.86 -0.77
C ASP A 75 9.20 16.39 -1.21
N SER A 76 8.20 15.60 -0.77
CA SER A 76 8.11 14.18 -1.13
C SER A 76 7.62 14.00 -2.57
N VAL A 77 8.29 13.13 -3.33
CA VAL A 77 7.85 12.77 -4.69
C VAL A 77 6.49 12.08 -4.58
N PRO A 78 5.45 12.55 -5.30
CA PRO A 78 4.12 11.96 -5.22
C PRO A 78 4.15 10.50 -5.67
N MET A 79 3.87 9.60 -4.73
CA MET A 79 3.79 8.16 -4.96
C MET A 79 2.35 7.75 -5.27
N VAL A 80 2.21 6.71 -6.09
CA VAL A 80 0.91 6.19 -6.53
C VAL A 80 0.70 4.85 -5.87
N SER A 81 -0.31 4.74 -5.00
CA SER A 81 -0.69 3.45 -4.43
C SER A 81 -1.25 2.49 -5.48
N VAL A 82 -1.31 1.20 -5.17
CA VAL A 82 -1.93 0.22 -6.07
C VAL A 82 -3.40 0.59 -6.32
N LEU A 83 -4.15 0.98 -5.29
CA LEU A 83 -5.53 1.47 -5.42
C LEU A 83 -5.61 2.70 -6.33
N ALA A 84 -4.75 3.69 -6.12
CA ALA A 84 -4.73 4.90 -6.96
C ALA A 84 -4.35 4.58 -8.40
N GLY A 85 -3.39 3.67 -8.62
CA GLY A 85 -2.98 3.19 -9.94
C GLY A 85 -4.11 2.49 -10.68
N ILE A 86 -4.83 1.60 -10.00
CA ILE A 86 -6.01 0.90 -10.54
C ILE A 86 -7.10 1.92 -10.91
N LYS A 87 -7.46 2.83 -10.00
CA LYS A 87 -8.47 3.89 -10.26
C LYS A 87 -8.13 4.77 -11.48
N ARG A 88 -6.85 4.93 -11.81
CA ARG A 88 -6.41 5.72 -12.99
C ARG A 88 -6.54 4.98 -14.31
N VAL A 89 -6.54 3.64 -14.31
CA VAL A 89 -6.50 2.84 -15.55
C VAL A 89 -7.81 2.13 -15.87
N VAL A 90 -8.67 1.90 -14.89
CA VAL A 90 -10.00 1.34 -15.11
C VAL A 90 -10.90 2.37 -15.79
N GLY A 91 -11.88 1.90 -16.56
CA GLY A 91 -12.86 2.78 -17.21
C GLY A 91 -13.72 3.55 -16.20
N PRO A 92 -14.30 4.70 -16.57
CA PRO A 92 -15.12 5.53 -15.68
C PRO A 92 -16.36 4.81 -15.12
N GLU A 93 -16.86 3.81 -15.85
CA GLU A 93 -18.00 2.97 -15.47
C GLU A 93 -17.62 1.80 -14.54
N CYS A 94 -16.32 1.59 -14.29
CA CYS A 94 -15.84 0.51 -13.45
C CYS A 94 -15.92 0.91 -11.97
N THR A 95 -16.72 0.19 -11.20
CA THR A 95 -16.81 0.39 -9.75
C THR A 95 -15.60 -0.22 -9.06
N VAL A 96 -14.77 0.62 -8.43
CA VAL A 96 -13.63 0.18 -7.61
C VAL A 96 -14.06 0.10 -6.15
N ARG A 97 -14.07 -1.11 -5.57
CA ARG A 97 -14.35 -1.36 -4.15
C ARG A 97 -13.04 -1.55 -3.41
N TYR A 98 -12.84 -0.81 -2.33
CA TYR A 98 -11.66 -0.96 -1.49
C TYR A 98 -12.04 -1.51 -0.13
N ALA A 99 -11.23 -2.44 0.39
CA ALA A 99 -11.30 -2.89 1.77
C ALA A 99 -9.89 -3.19 2.28
N LYS A 100 -9.52 -2.66 3.45
CA LYS A 100 -8.18 -2.89 4.01
C LYS A 100 -7.98 -4.36 4.41
N GLY A 101 -9.02 -4.99 4.96
CA GLY A 101 -9.00 -6.39 5.39
C GLY A 101 -8.32 -6.62 6.74
N CYS A 102 -7.04 -6.29 6.86
CA CYS A 102 -6.27 -6.41 8.11
C CYS A 102 -5.13 -5.39 8.18
N GLU A 103 -4.40 -5.40 9.29
CA GLU A 103 -3.09 -4.76 9.41
C GLU A 103 -1.99 -5.65 8.81
N VAL A 104 -0.80 -5.10 8.58
CA VAL A 104 0.40 -5.89 8.20
C VAL A 104 0.83 -6.77 9.37
N LEU A 105 0.83 -6.19 10.58
CA LEU A 105 1.18 -6.87 11.82
C LEU A 105 -0.05 -7.19 12.66
N GLY A 106 0.00 -8.32 13.35
CA GLY A 106 -1.05 -8.79 14.26
C GLY A 106 -2.03 -9.77 13.63
N ASN A 107 -2.96 -10.27 14.45
CA ASN A 107 -3.80 -11.43 14.12
C ASN A 107 -5.30 -11.08 14.05
N SER A 108 -5.64 -9.80 14.00
CA SER A 108 -7.05 -9.38 13.94
C SER A 108 -7.68 -9.74 12.60
N THR A 109 -8.85 -10.37 12.65
CA THR A 109 -9.66 -10.71 11.47
C THR A 109 -10.87 -9.79 11.31
N ALA A 110 -10.94 -8.69 12.07
CA ALA A 110 -12.14 -7.84 12.15
C ALA A 110 -12.58 -7.26 10.79
N GLY A 111 -11.63 -6.97 9.89
CA GLY A 111 -11.92 -6.44 8.56
C GLY A 111 -12.20 -7.50 7.48
N PHE A 112 -12.14 -8.79 7.81
CA PHE A 112 -12.31 -9.86 6.81
C PHE A 112 -13.70 -9.89 6.22
N ALA A 113 -14.74 -9.65 7.03
CA ALA A 113 -16.12 -9.66 6.54
C ALA A 113 -16.35 -8.59 5.45
N GLU A 114 -15.79 -7.40 5.64
CA GLU A 114 -15.83 -6.32 4.64
C GLU A 114 -15.07 -6.70 3.36
N ALA A 115 -13.85 -7.23 3.50
CA ALA A 115 -13.05 -7.67 2.37
C ALA A 115 -13.73 -8.77 1.55
N VAL A 116 -14.34 -9.75 2.22
CA VAL A 116 -15.12 -10.81 1.57
C VAL A 116 -16.33 -10.23 0.84
N ALA A 117 -17.07 -9.31 1.48
CA ALA A 117 -18.21 -8.65 0.83
C ALA A 117 -17.79 -7.85 -0.41
N ALA A 118 -16.66 -7.13 -0.34
CA ALA A 118 -16.12 -6.39 -1.47
C ALA A 118 -15.74 -7.33 -2.63
N ALA A 119 -15.09 -8.46 -2.33
CA ALA A 119 -14.72 -9.46 -3.32
C ALA A 119 -15.95 -10.10 -3.98
N GLN A 120 -16.96 -10.48 -3.19
CA GLN A 120 -18.20 -11.09 -3.70
C GLN A 120 -19.03 -10.12 -4.56
N ALA A 121 -18.96 -8.82 -4.28
CA ALA A 121 -19.64 -7.77 -5.02
C ALA A 121 -18.85 -7.25 -6.23
N SER A 122 -17.81 -7.96 -6.67
CA SER A 122 -16.93 -7.58 -7.78
C SER A 122 -16.69 -8.77 -8.73
N GLU A 123 -16.41 -8.48 -10.00
CA GLU A 123 -16.08 -9.51 -11.01
C GLU A 123 -14.68 -10.09 -10.80
N VAL A 124 -13.77 -9.30 -10.24
CA VAL A 124 -12.40 -9.70 -9.91
C VAL A 124 -11.93 -9.01 -8.63
N ALA A 125 -11.04 -9.68 -7.89
CA ALA A 125 -10.38 -9.12 -6.72
C ALA A 125 -8.86 -9.08 -6.93
N VAL A 126 -8.26 -7.94 -6.61
CA VAL A 126 -6.80 -7.73 -6.52
C VAL A 126 -6.45 -7.63 -5.06
N VAL A 127 -5.71 -8.62 -4.55
CA VAL A 127 -5.28 -8.68 -3.14
C VAL A 127 -3.82 -8.26 -3.05
N VAL A 128 -3.54 -7.19 -2.30
CA VAL A 128 -2.23 -6.56 -2.16
C VAL A 128 -1.70 -6.79 -0.75
N VAL A 129 -0.79 -7.75 -0.65
CA VAL A 129 -0.17 -8.19 0.61
C VAL A 129 1.35 -8.09 0.49
N GLY A 130 2.02 -8.06 1.64
CA GLY A 130 3.45 -7.94 1.76
C GLY A 130 3.81 -7.38 3.13
N ASP A 131 5.09 -7.18 3.37
CA ASP A 131 5.60 -6.70 4.64
C ASP A 131 5.67 -5.16 4.71
N LYS A 132 6.00 -4.61 5.88
CA LYS A 132 6.39 -3.20 6.04
C LYS A 132 7.87 -3.13 6.43
N ALA A 133 8.70 -2.71 5.48
CA ALA A 133 10.11 -2.50 5.73
C ALA A 133 10.33 -1.37 6.75
N GLY A 134 11.13 -1.60 7.79
CA GLY A 134 11.70 -0.58 8.68
C GLY A 134 12.35 -1.19 9.91
N LEU A 135 12.90 -0.33 10.77
CA LEU A 135 13.43 -0.71 12.08
C LEU A 135 12.52 -0.21 13.22
N THR A 136 11.23 -0.03 12.92
CA THR A 136 10.24 0.50 13.87
C THR A 136 9.47 -0.64 14.54
N ASP A 137 8.96 -0.46 15.75
CA ASP A 137 8.10 -1.47 16.40
C ASP A 137 6.81 -1.75 15.61
N SER A 138 6.48 -0.85 14.69
CA SER A 138 5.35 -0.96 13.77
C SER A 138 5.72 -1.48 12.37
N SER A 139 6.96 -1.94 12.17
CA SER A 139 7.46 -2.56 10.93
C SER A 139 7.18 -4.06 10.90
#